data_AF-A0A523VUF0-F1
#
_entry.id   AF-A0A523VUF0-F1
#
_cell.length_a   1.000
_cell.length_b   1.000
_cell.length_c   1.000
_cell.angle_alpha   90.00
_cell.angle_beta   90.00
_cell.angle_gamma   90.00
#
_symmetry.space_group_name_H-M   'P 1'
#
loop_
_entity.id
_entity.type
_entity.pdbx_description
1 polymer ?
#
loop_
_entity_poly.entity_id
_entity_poly.type
_entity_poly.pdbx_seq_one_letter_code
_entity_poly.pdbx_strand_id
1 'polypeptide(L)' 'MKLPAGKVPPKILEEVIFRNLGTERKEVIVGPSLGLDGAVIKIGSRFLV' A
#
# COMPACT_ATOMS: atom_id res chain seq x y z
N MET A 1 -17.44 14.10 -5.05
CA MET A 1 -16.27 14.73 -5.71
C MET A 1 -15.95 13.89 -6.95
N LYS A 2 -15.80 14.48 -8.14
CA LYS A 2 -15.48 13.75 -9.37
C LYS A 2 -13.96 13.75 -9.58
N LEU A 3 -13.36 12.57 -9.73
CA LEU A 3 -11.92 12.47 -9.99
C LEU A 3 -11.59 12.85 -11.44
N PRO A 4 -10.41 13.43 -11.70
CA PRO A 4 -9.93 13.65 -13.06
C PRO A 4 -9.89 12.35 -13.87
N ALA A 5 -10.05 12.45 -15.19
CA ALA A 5 -9.91 11.31 -16.08
C ALA A 5 -8.52 10.64 -15.89
N GLY A 6 -8.51 9.31 -15.78
CA GLY A 6 -7.29 8.52 -15.54
C GLY A 6 -6.90 8.35 -14.07
N LYS A 7 -7.55 9.03 -13.12
CA LYS A 7 -7.34 8.77 -11.68
C LYS A 7 -8.17 7.57 -11.21
N VAL A 8 -7.54 6.68 -10.46
CA VAL A 8 -8.21 5.53 -9.83
C VAL A 8 -8.88 5.98 -8.52
N PRO A 9 -10.16 5.64 -8.28
CA PRO A 9 -10.81 5.90 -7.01
C PRO A 9 -10.13 5.14 -5.85
N PRO A 10 -9.93 5.78 -4.68
CA PRO A 10 -9.34 5.11 -3.51
C PRO A 10 -10.06 3.81 -3.11
N LYS A 11 -11.39 3.82 -3.20
CA LYS A 11 -12.24 2.65 -2.90
C LYS A 11 -11.86 1.41 -3.73
N ILE A 12 -11.42 1.58 -4.97
CA ILE A 12 -10.97 0.46 -5.81
C ILE A 12 -9.66 -0.13 -5.26
N LEU A 13 -8.75 0.71 -4.74
CA LEU A 13 -7.54 0.22 -4.08
C LEU A 13 -7.91 -0.60 -2.84
N GLU A 14 -8.83 -0.13 -2.01
CA GLU A 14 -9.24 -0.81 -0.78
C GLU A 14 -10.03 -2.11 -1.02
N GLU A 15 -10.97 -2.11 -1.97
CA GLU A 15 -11.86 -3.25 -2.20
C GLU A 15 -11.28 -4.31 -3.13
N VAL A 16 -10.37 -3.91 -4.04
CA VAL A 16 -9.80 -4.81 -5.05
C VAL A 16 -8.32 -5.04 -4.82
N ILE A 17 -7.50 -4.00 -4.70
CA ILE A 17 -6.04 -4.17 -4.67
C ILE A 17 -5.55 -4.68 -3.31
N PHE A 18 -5.87 -3.98 -2.22
CA PHE A 18 -5.37 -4.28 -0.86
C PHE A 18 -5.88 -5.62 -0.31
N ARG A 19 -6.95 -6.18 -0.89
CA ARG A 19 -7.45 -7.52 -0.56
C ARG A 19 -6.75 -8.66 -1.32
N ASN A 20 -5.96 -8.33 -2.35
CA ASN A 20 -5.34 -9.28 -3.26
C ASN A 20 -3.81 -9.07 -3.35
N LEU A 21 -3.17 -8.71 -2.22
CA LEU A 21 -1.73 -8.39 -2.15
C LEU A 21 -0.81 -9.63 -2.25
N GLY A 22 -1.37 -10.84 -2.24
CA GLY A 22 -0.62 -12.08 -2.29
C GLY A 22 -0.21 -12.56 -0.89
N THR A 23 1.10 -12.67 -0.64
CA THR A 23 1.65 -13.26 0.58
C THR A 23 2.06 -12.20 1.59
N GLU A 24 1.74 -12.44 2.86
CA GLU A 24 2.22 -11.65 3.98
C GLU A 24 3.73 -11.87 4.21
N ARG A 25 4.44 -10.78 4.53
CA ARG A 25 5.86 -10.81 4.84
C ARG A 25 6.14 -10.00 6.09
N LYS A 26 6.64 -10.67 7.14
CA LYS A 26 6.86 -10.08 8.48
C LYS A 26 7.80 -8.87 8.50
N GLU A 27 8.70 -8.75 7.53
CA GLU A 27 9.60 -7.59 7.44
C GLU A 27 8.89 -6.34 6.90
N VAL A 28 7.75 -6.48 6.22
CA VAL A 28 6.94 -5.34 5.77
C VAL A 28 6.12 -4.85 6.96
N ILE A 29 6.53 -3.74 7.54
CA ILE A 29 5.92 -3.16 8.75
C ILE A 29 4.81 -2.18 8.38
N VAL A 30 4.99 -1.51 7.25
CA VAL A 30 3.99 -0.64 6.65
C VAL A 30 3.72 -1.16 5.25
N GLY A 31 2.56 -1.80 5.07
CA GLY A 31 2.09 -2.29 3.79
C GLY A 31 1.26 -1.24 3.02
N PRO A 32 0.69 -1.62 1.87
CA PRO A 32 -0.16 -0.74 1.07
C PRO A 32 -1.36 -0.22 1.85
N SER A 33 -1.53 1.11 1.91
CA SER A 33 -2.70 1.76 2.46
C SER A 33 -2.89 3.16 1.86
N LEU A 34 -4.05 3.78 2.11
CA LEU A 34 -4.35 5.10 1.55
C LEU A 34 -3.54 6.21 2.22
N GLY A 35 -3.01 7.12 1.40
CA GLY A 35 -2.28 8.30 1.88
C GLY A 35 -0.83 8.03 2.27
N LEU A 36 -0.29 6.86 1.94
CA LEU A 36 1.13 6.55 2.07
C LEU A 36 1.84 6.67 0.73
N ASP A 37 3.09 7.11 0.79
CA ASP A 37 3.96 7.26 -0.40
C ASP A 37 4.75 5.98 -0.71
N GLY A 38 4.95 5.11 0.27
CA GLY A 38 5.77 3.90 0.14
C GLY A 38 5.58 2.90 1.28
N ALA A 39 6.19 1.74 1.12
CA ALA A 39 6.23 0.69 2.14
C ALA A 39 7.43 0.87 3.07
N VAL A 40 7.37 0.33 4.29
CA VAL A 40 8.51 0.31 5.20
C VAL A 40 8.92 -1.13 5.46
N ILE A 41 10.19 -1.45 5.21
CA ILE A 41 10.76 -2.79 5.36
C ILE A 41 11.84 -2.80 6.45
N LYS A 42 11.70 -3.71 7.43
CA LYS A 42 12.73 -3.97 8.44
C LYS A 42 13.86 -4.80 7.84
N ILE A 43 15.09 -4.29 7.87
CA ILE A 43 16.30 -5.02 7.46
C ILE A 43 17.29 -4.98 8.62
N GLY A 44 17.36 -6.07 9.39
CA GLY A 44 18.14 -6.14 10.61
C GLY A 44 17.69 -5.08 11.63
N SER A 45 18.58 -4.16 11.99
CA SER A 45 18.30 -3.03 12.88
C SER A 45 17.91 -1.74 12.15
N ARG A 46 17.70 -1.80 10.83
CA ARG A 46 17.39 -0.63 9.99
C ARG A 46 16.00 -0.75 9.35
N PHE A 47 15.51 0.38 8.87
CA PHE A 47 14.29 0.49 8.08
C PHE A 47 14.62 1.05 6.71
N LEU A 48 14.07 0.42 5.66
CA LEU A 48 14.07 0.92 4.30
C LEU A 48 12.69 1.51 4.00
N VAL A 49 12.67 2.68 3.37
CA VAL A 49 11.48 3.39 2.89
C VAL A 49 11.58 3.56 1.39
#